data_AF-A0A937Z7J2-F1
#
_entry.id   AF-A0A937Z7J2-F1
#
_cell.length_a   1.000
_cell.length_b   1.000
_cell.length_c   1.000
_cell.angle_alpha   90.00
_cell.angle_beta   90.00
_cell.angle_gamma   90.00
#
_symmetry.space_group_name_H-M   'P 1'
#
loop_
_entity.id
_entity.type
_entity.pdbx_description
1 polymer ?
#
loop_
_entity_poly.entity_id
_entity_poly.type
_entity_poly.pdbx_seq_one_letter_code
_entity_poly.pdbx_strand_id
1 'polypeptide(L)'
;MKNKPIVMPKFVNEAQEADWWASREGREFVRQKSAGTGKKGGAPRGSRLVGQLNKVASVQIALRLPESDVAKARELARRKGIGYQTVLKMLVHEGLRREARRA
;
A
#
# COMPACT_ATOMS: atom_id res chain seq x y z
N MET A 1 18.73 10.24 20.21
CA MET A 1 19.45 11.40 19.63
C MET A 1 18.59 11.96 18.50
N LYS A 2 18.28 13.26 18.50
CA LYS A 2 17.41 13.88 17.49
C LYS A 2 18.23 14.07 16.20
N ASN A 3 18.07 13.20 15.20
CA ASN A 3 18.78 13.35 13.92
C ASN A 3 18.29 14.63 13.21
N LYS A 4 19.22 15.56 12.99
CA LYS A 4 18.97 16.81 12.28
C LYS A 4 18.56 16.47 10.84
N PRO A 5 17.49 17.08 10.29
CA PRO A 5 17.05 16.74 8.95
C PRO A 5 18.12 17.12 7.93
N ILE A 6 18.48 16.17 7.07
CA ILE A 6 19.41 16.42 5.97
C ILE A 6 18.65 17.27 4.94
N VAL A 7 19.13 18.50 4.73
CA VAL A 7 18.58 19.43 3.73
C VAL A 7 19.31 19.19 2.42
N MET A 8 18.58 19.21 1.31
CA MET A 8 19.16 19.02 -0.03
C MET A 8 20.17 20.14 -0.33
N PRO A 9 21.44 19.81 -0.66
CA PRO A 9 22.43 20.81 -1.04
C PRO A 9 22.09 21.47 -2.38
N LYS A 10 22.71 22.62 -2.66
CA LYS A 10 22.72 23.20 -4.00
C LYS A 10 23.96 22.71 -4.72
N PHE A 11 23.78 22.07 -5.88
CA PHE A 11 24.87 21.59 -6.71
C PHE A 11 25.24 22.64 -7.76
N VAL A 12 26.53 22.78 -8.02
CA VAL A 12 27.09 23.69 -9.02
C VAL A 12 27.14 22.99 -10.40
N ASN A 13 27.28 21.66 -10.42
CA ASN A 13 27.28 20.84 -11.63
C ASN A 13 26.76 19.41 -11.36
N GLU A 14 26.50 18.66 -12.43
CA GLU A 14 25.95 17.29 -12.37
C GLU A 14 26.92 16.28 -11.72
N ALA A 15 28.23 16.45 -11.89
CA ALA A 15 29.22 15.55 -11.28
C ALA A 15 29.18 15.62 -9.76
N GLN A 16 29.08 16.84 -9.21
CA GLN A 16 28.94 17.08 -7.77
C GLN A 16 27.64 16.48 -7.22
N GLU A 17 26.56 16.55 -7.99
CA GLU A 17 25.31 15.90 -7.64
C GLU A 17 25.47 14.37 -7.59
N ALA A 18 26.09 13.77 -8.60
CA ALA A 18 26.32 12.33 -8.65
C ALA A 18 27.18 11.83 -7.48
N ASP A 19 28.26 12.54 -7.15
CA ASP A 19 29.13 12.22 -6.02
C ASP A 19 28.38 12.30 -4.69
N TRP A 20 27.50 13.31 -4.53
CA TRP A 20 26.67 13.44 -3.34
C TRP A 20 25.62 12.32 -3.23
N TRP A 21 25.01 11.90 -4.35
CA TRP A 21 24.11 10.74 -4.36
C TRP A 21 24.82 9.44 -3.98
N ALA A 22 26.07 9.28 -4.40
CA ALA A 22 26.93 8.14 -4.06
C ALA A 22 27.46 8.21 -2.61
N SER A 23 27.34 9.34 -1.93
CA SER A 23 27.87 9.54 -0.57
C SER A 23 26.97 8.93 0.52
N ARG A 24 27.45 8.96 1.77
CA ARG A 24 26.65 8.51 2.93
C ARG A 24 25.46 9.43 3.17
N GLU A 25 25.66 10.73 2.96
CA GLU A 25 24.68 11.79 3.15
C GLU A 25 23.50 11.64 2.17
N GLY A 26 23.78 11.37 0.89
CA GLY A 26 22.74 11.06 -0.10
C GLY A 26 21.91 9.83 0.28
N ARG A 27 22.57 8.75 0.74
CA ARG A 27 21.88 7.53 1.22
C ARG A 27 21.03 7.77 2.46
N GLU A 28 21.47 8.62 3.38
CA GLU A 28 20.70 8.97 4.60
C GLU A 28 19.53 9.92 4.26
N PHE A 29 19.69 10.82 3.29
CA PHE A 29 18.60 11.68 2.80
C PHE A 29 17.44 10.87 2.22
N VAL A 30 17.74 9.86 1.38
CA VAL A 30 16.73 8.93 0.86
C VAL A 30 16.05 8.19 2.01
N ARG A 31 16.82 7.63 2.95
CA ARG A 31 16.26 6.92 4.11
C ARG A 31 15.36 7.81 4.97
N GLN A 32 15.71 9.07 5.19
CA GLN A 32 14.88 10.01 5.92
C GLN A 32 13.57 10.33 5.17
N LYS A 33 13.63 10.54 3.85
CA LYS A 33 12.44 10.77 3.01
C LYS A 33 11.53 9.53 2.95
N SER A 34 12.10 8.33 2.89
CA SER A 34 11.37 7.06 2.95
C SER A 34 10.74 6.83 4.33
N ALA A 35 11.43 7.17 5.42
CA ALA A 35 10.88 7.06 6.77
C ALA A 35 9.74 8.07 7.03
N GLY A 36 9.84 9.28 6.46
CA GLY A 36 8.79 10.31 6.55
C GLY A 36 7.53 10.01 5.74
N THR A 37 7.63 9.16 4.71
CA THR A 37 6.48 8.74 3.89
C THR A 37 5.71 7.56 4.49
N GLY A 38 6.21 6.93 5.56
CA GLY A 38 5.48 5.89 6.30
C GLY A 38 4.36 6.40 7.21
N LYS A 39 4.26 7.71 7.48
CA LYS A 39 3.27 8.29 8.43
C LYS A 39 2.16 9.15 7.83
N LYS A 40 2.15 9.38 6.53
CA LYS A 40 0.95 9.92 5.86
C LYS A 40 0.51 8.89 4.86
N GLY A 41 -0.65 8.28 5.14
CA GLY A 41 -1.30 7.31 4.29
C GLY A 41 -1.34 7.80 2.85
N GLY A 42 -0.32 7.43 2.08
CA GLY A 42 -0.34 7.56 0.64
C GLY A 42 -1.63 6.92 0.20
N ALA A 43 -2.43 7.68 -0.55
CA ALA A 43 -3.63 7.14 -1.16
C ALA A 43 -3.26 5.76 -1.72
N PRO A 44 -4.02 4.71 -1.37
CA PRO A 44 -3.65 3.37 -1.80
C PRO A 44 -3.46 3.44 -3.30
N ARG A 45 -2.31 3.01 -3.80
CA ARG A 45 -2.14 2.70 -5.22
C ARG A 45 -3.04 1.50 -5.48
N GLY A 46 -4.33 1.75 -5.68
CA GLY A 46 -5.39 0.76 -5.69
C GLY A 46 -6.78 1.38 -5.52
N SER A 47 -7.82 0.58 -5.72
CA SER A 47 -9.21 1.03 -5.59
C SER A 47 -9.47 1.73 -4.24
N ARG A 48 -10.21 2.85 -4.26
CA ARG A 48 -10.63 3.60 -3.06
C ARG A 48 -11.33 2.69 -2.04
N LEU A 49 -12.09 1.71 -2.52
CA LEU A 49 -12.76 0.70 -1.69
C LEU A 49 -11.76 -0.19 -0.93
N VAL A 50 -10.69 -0.63 -1.60
CA VAL A 50 -9.60 -1.41 -0.98
C VAL A 50 -8.92 -0.60 0.12
N GLY A 51 -8.68 0.67 -0.14
CA GLY A 51 -8.12 1.60 0.84
C GLY A 51 -8.97 1.76 2.09
N GLN A 52 -10.30 1.82 1.93
CA GLN A 52 -11.23 1.91 3.04
C GLN A 52 -11.28 0.60 3.83
N LEU A 53 -11.38 -0.55 3.15
CA LEU A 53 -11.39 -1.89 3.78
C LEU A 53 -10.13 -2.17 4.61
N ASN A 54 -8.97 -1.61 4.24
CA ASN A 54 -7.73 -1.79 5.00
C ASN A 54 -7.60 -0.82 6.20
N LYS A 55 -8.42 0.24 6.28
CA LYS A 55 -8.40 1.22 7.38
C LYS A 55 -9.38 0.87 8.50
N VAL A 56 -10.43 0.12 8.19
CA VAL A 56 -11.44 -0.30 9.17
C VAL A 56 -10.87 -1.43 10.02
N ALA A 57 -11.09 -1.38 11.35
CA ALA A 57 -10.72 -2.46 12.25
C ALA A 57 -11.38 -3.77 11.77
N SER A 58 -10.56 -4.73 11.35
CA SER A 58 -11.02 -6.02 10.85
C SER A 58 -10.95 -7.07 11.94
N VAL A 59 -12.01 -7.86 12.10
CA VAL A 59 -12.00 -9.06 12.94
C VAL A 59 -11.46 -10.23 12.11
N GLN A 60 -10.47 -10.95 12.65
CA GLN A 60 -9.97 -12.17 12.03
C GLN A 60 -10.97 -13.30 12.26
N ILE A 61 -11.46 -13.89 11.18
CA ILE A 61 -12.35 -15.05 11.20
C ILE A 61 -11.77 -16.19 10.38
N ALA A 62 -12.01 -17.43 10.81
CA ALA A 62 -11.74 -18.61 10.00
C ALA A 62 -13.00 -18.94 9.19
N LEU A 63 -12.93 -18.75 7.86
CA LEU A 63 -14.02 -19.07 6.93
C LEU A 63 -13.61 -20.24 6.05
N ARG A 64 -14.45 -21.27 5.96
CA ARG A 64 -14.27 -22.36 5.00
C ARG A 64 -14.92 -21.97 3.68
N LEU A 65 -14.16 -22.07 2.59
CA LEU A 65 -14.62 -21.82 1.23
C LEU A 65 -14.31 -23.04 0.36
N PRO A 66 -15.17 -23.39 -0.60
CA PRO A 66 -14.84 -24.38 -1.62
C PRO A 66 -13.56 -24.01 -2.35
N GLU A 67 -12.76 -25.01 -2.71
CA GLU A 67 -11.49 -24.79 -3.42
C GLU A 67 -11.70 -24.08 -4.77
N SER A 68 -12.77 -24.42 -5.48
CA SER A 68 -13.17 -23.79 -6.74
C SER A 68 -13.35 -22.28 -6.61
N ASP A 69 -13.93 -21.82 -5.49
CA ASP A 69 -14.20 -20.40 -5.25
C ASP A 69 -12.92 -19.64 -4.91
N VAL A 70 -12.03 -20.27 -4.14
CA VAL A 70 -10.70 -19.74 -3.85
C VAL A 70 -9.87 -19.62 -5.13
N ALA A 71 -9.90 -20.64 -6.00
CA ALA A 71 -9.22 -20.62 -7.29
C ALA A 71 -9.74 -19.48 -8.19
N LYS A 72 -11.06 -19.31 -8.25
CA LYS A 72 -11.68 -18.20 -9.00
C LYS A 72 -11.30 -16.84 -8.44
N ALA A 73 -11.27 -16.68 -7.12
CA ALA A 73 -10.81 -15.45 -6.47
C ALA A 73 -9.35 -15.13 -6.80
N ARG A 74 -8.47 -16.14 -6.85
CA ARG A 74 -7.05 -15.96 -7.25
C ARG A 74 -6.91 -15.51 -8.70
N GLU A 75 -7.66 -16.07 -9.62
CA GLU A 75 -7.63 -15.64 -11.02
C GLU A 75 -8.14 -14.19 -11.18
N LEU A 76 -9.21 -13.82 -10.49
CA LEU A 76 -9.69 -12.43 -10.47
C LEU A 76 -8.65 -11.46 -9.88
N ALA A 77 -7.95 -11.91 -8.84
CA ALA A 77 -6.89 -11.14 -8.19
C ALA A 77 -5.73 -10.88 -9.14
N ARG A 78 -5.30 -11.90 -9.89
CA ARG A 78 -4.25 -11.81 -10.91
C ARG A 78 -4.62 -10.81 -12.00
N ARG A 79 -5.86 -10.88 -12.52
CA ARG A 79 -6.35 -9.94 -13.54
C ARG A 79 -6.40 -8.49 -13.05
N LYS A 80 -6.69 -8.28 -11.76
CA LYS A 80 -6.82 -6.95 -11.16
C LYS A 80 -5.50 -6.41 -10.57
N GLY A 81 -4.43 -7.20 -10.55
CA GLY A 81 -3.16 -6.81 -9.94
C GLY A 81 -3.23 -6.58 -8.43
N ILE A 82 -4.13 -7.27 -7.73
CA ILE A 82 -4.33 -7.15 -6.27
C ILE A 82 -4.28 -8.52 -5.60
N GLY A 83 -4.17 -8.57 -4.27
CA GLY A 83 -4.18 -9.83 -3.52
C GLY A 83 -5.54 -10.53 -3.52
N TYR A 84 -5.57 -11.87 -3.50
CA TYR A 84 -6.82 -12.64 -3.49
C TYR A 84 -7.68 -12.37 -2.24
N GLN A 85 -7.05 -12.14 -1.08
CA GLN A 85 -7.75 -11.74 0.13
C GLN A 85 -8.48 -10.39 -0.03
N THR A 86 -7.89 -9.45 -0.80
CA THR A 86 -8.54 -8.17 -1.10
C THR A 86 -9.77 -8.37 -1.98
N VAL A 87 -9.70 -9.26 -2.98
CA VAL A 87 -10.87 -9.64 -3.80
C VAL A 87 -11.99 -10.21 -2.92
N LEU A 88 -11.66 -11.16 -2.04
CA LEU A 88 -12.64 -11.76 -1.13
C LEU A 88 -13.30 -10.71 -0.22
N LYS A 89 -12.50 -9.82 0.38
CA LYS A 89 -13.01 -8.72 1.21
C LYS A 89 -13.98 -7.80 0.45
N MET A 90 -13.65 -7.45 -0.80
CA MET A 90 -14.53 -6.63 -1.63
C MET A 90 -15.85 -7.35 -1.96
N LEU A 91 -15.78 -8.63 -2.36
CA LEU A 91 -16.97 -9.43 -2.72
C LEU A 91 -17.93 -9.59 -1.54
N VAL A 92 -17.41 -9.84 -0.34
CA VAL A 92 -18.22 -9.93 0.88
C VAL A 92 -18.89 -8.58 1.18
N HIS A 93 -18.12 -7.48 1.13
CA HIS A 93 -18.65 -6.14 1.41
C HIS A 93 -19.75 -5.72 0.42
N GLU A 94 -19.54 -5.94 -0.88
CA GLU A 94 -20.52 -5.66 -1.92
C GLU A 94 -21.74 -6.58 -1.83
N GLY A 95 -21.53 -7.87 -1.52
CA GLY A 95 -22.59 -8.84 -1.29
C GLY A 95 -23.53 -8.40 -0.16
N LEU A 96 -22.97 -8.05 1.00
CA LEU A 96 -23.75 -7.56 2.14
C LEU A 96 -24.52 -6.27 1.81
N ARG A 97 -23.89 -5.31 1.12
CA ARG A 97 -24.56 -4.08 0.65
C ARG A 97 -25.69 -4.33 -0.34
N ARG A 98 -25.59 -5.38 -1.15
CA ARG A 98 -26.66 -5.75 -2.09
C ARG A 98 -27.83 -6.39 -1.34
N GLU A 99 -27.57 -7.31 -0.41
CA GLU A 99 -28.65 -7.93 0.37
C GLU A 99 -29.34 -6.91 1.29
N ALA A 100 -28.60 -5.98 1.89
CA ALA A 100 -29.17 -4.89 2.70
C ALA A 100 -30.05 -3.90 1.90
N ARG A 101 -29.93 -3.86 0.57
CA ARG A 101 -30.81 -3.06 -0.30
C ARG A 101 -32.06 -3.81 -0.75
N ARG A 102 -32.08 -5.13 -0.58
CA ARG A 102 -33.19 -6.01 -0.95
C ARG A 102 -34.13 -6.29 0.22
N ALA A 103 -33.60 -6.22 1.45
CA ALA A 103 -34.36 -6.15 2.68
C ALA A 103 -34.96 -4.75 2.86
#